data_AF-A0A6L9LDI2-F1
#
_entry.id   AF-A0A6L9LDI2-F1
#
_cell.length_a   1.000
_cell.length_b   1.000
_cell.length_c   1.000
_cell.angle_alpha   90.00
_cell.angle_beta   90.00
_cell.angle_gamma   90.00
#
_symmetry.space_group_name_H-M   'P 1'
#
loop_
_entity.id
_entity.type
_entity.pdbx_description
1 polymer ?
#
loop_
_entity_poly.entity_id
_entity_poly.type
_entity_poly.pdbx_seq_one_letter_code
_entity_poly.pdbx_strand_id
1 'polypeptide(L)' 'MANNRNKSTSTDSKPVEKKEGKTYVVSQFRDKNDYDTVYLVDQDVSDLEEDRLEELKAKGLVETFVKPEPAK' A
#
# COMPACT_ATOMS: atom_id res chain seq x y z
N MET A 1 43.37 12.84 -18.70
CA MET A 1 42.07 13.08 -18.01
C MET A 1 40.97 12.56 -18.91
N ALA A 2 40.38 11.40 -18.60
CA ALA A 2 39.23 10.87 -19.32
C ALA A 2 38.23 10.32 -18.28
N ASN A 3 37.09 10.99 -18.16
CA ASN A 3 36.06 10.68 -17.17
C ASN A 3 35.13 9.59 -17.72
N ASN A 4 35.31 8.34 -17.29
CA ASN A 4 34.32 7.29 -17.47
C ASN A 4 33.23 7.44 -16.39
N ARG A 5 32.11 8.10 -16.72
CA ARG A 5 30.88 8.07 -15.92
C ARG A 5 29.95 6.99 -16.44
N ASN A 6 30.17 5.76 -16.00
CA ASN A 6 29.20 4.69 -16.12
C ASN A 6 28.42 4.64 -14.79
N LYS A 7 27.27 5.33 -14.72
CA LYS A 7 26.34 5.14 -13.60
C LYS A 7 24.91 5.49 -14.01
N SER A 8 24.29 4.58 -14.75
CA SER A 8 22.82 4.46 -14.76
C SER A 8 22.50 3.16 -14.02
N THR A 9 22.52 3.27 -12.70
CA THR A 9 22.03 2.22 -11.81
C THR A 9 20.51 2.25 -11.82
N SER A 10 19.95 1.11 -12.21
CA SER A 10 18.78 0.49 -11.60
C SER A 10 17.48 1.30 -11.53
N THR A 11 16.60 1.06 -12.49
CA THR A 11 15.18 0.81 -12.16
C THR A 11 14.82 -0.59 -12.63
N ASP A 12 15.45 -1.57 -11.98
CA ASP A 12 14.84 -2.89 -11.78
C ASP A 12 13.62 -2.65 -10.86
N SER A 13 12.55 -2.14 -11.45
CA SER A 13 11.23 -2.22 -10.83
C SER A 13 10.89 -3.70 -10.83
N LYS A 14 11.30 -4.41 -9.78
CA LYS A 14 10.83 -5.76 -9.49
C LYS A 14 9.33 -5.79 -9.77
N PRO A 15 8.79 -6.77 -10.51
CA PRO A 15 7.36 -6.95 -10.53
C PRO A 15 6.96 -7.13 -9.06
N VAL A 16 6.18 -6.17 -8.54
CA VAL A 16 5.57 -6.31 -7.22
C VAL A 16 4.64 -7.51 -7.39
N GLU A 17 5.15 -8.67 -7.00
CA GLU A 17 4.40 -9.90 -6.90
C GLU A 17 3.13 -9.51 -6.14
N LYS A 18 1.99 -9.51 -6.85
CA LYS A 18 0.67 -9.28 -6.25
C LYS A 18 0.48 -10.44 -5.29
N LYS A 19 0.98 -10.28 -4.07
CA LYS A 19 0.72 -11.23 -3.00
C LYS A 19 -0.79 -11.24 -2.88
N GLU A 20 -1.39 -12.40 -3.13
CA GLU A 20 -2.81 -12.69 -2.92
C GLU A 20 -3.13 -12.62 -1.41
N GLY A 21 -2.92 -11.44 -0.85
CA GLY A 21 -3.09 -11.12 0.54
C GLY A 21 -4.06 -9.97 0.64
N LYS A 22 -5.00 -10.10 1.56
CA LYS A 22 -5.96 -9.05 1.85
C LYS A 22 -5.26 -7.93 2.62
N THR A 23 -5.61 -6.69 2.28
CA THR A 23 -5.04 -5.53 2.96
C THR A 23 -5.95 -5.12 4.10
N TYR A 24 -5.36 -4.92 5.27
CA TYR A 24 -6.06 -4.60 6.50
C TYR A 24 -5.48 -3.35 7.14
N VAL A 25 -6.29 -2.62 7.88
CA VAL A 25 -5.87 -1.38 8.53
C VAL A 25 -5.34 -1.62 9.94
N VAL A 26 -4.25 -0.95 10.28
CA VAL A 26 -3.63 -0.97 11.62
C VAL A 26 -4.34 0.01 12.57
N SER A 27 -4.93 1.07 12.02
CA SER A 27 -5.59 2.14 12.77
C SER A 27 -6.96 2.46 12.19
N GLN A 28 -7.87 2.94 13.05
CA GLN A 28 -9.16 3.43 12.62
C GLN A 28 -9.00 4.71 11.80
N PHE A 29 -9.67 4.79 10.66
CA PHE A 29 -9.73 6.02 9.85
C PHE A 29 -11.09 6.16 9.17
N ARG A 30 -11.39 7.37 8.70
CA ARG A 30 -12.65 7.67 7.98
C ARG A 30 -12.41 7.74 6.49
N ASP A 31 -13.41 7.34 5.73
CA ASP A 31 -13.40 7.56 4.30
C ASP A 31 -13.43 9.06 3.99
N LYS A 32 -12.58 9.49 3.05
CA LYS A 32 -12.48 10.92 2.65
C LYS A 32 -13.71 11.40 1.86
N ASN A 33 -14.36 10.51 1.11
CA ASN A 33 -15.51 10.81 0.28
C ASN A 33 -16.81 10.63 1.08
N ASP A 34 -16.81 9.77 2.09
CA ASP A 34 -17.94 9.52 2.97
C ASP A 34 -17.52 9.48 4.45
N TYR A 35 -17.60 10.61 5.15
CA TYR A 35 -17.13 10.69 6.54
C TYR A 35 -17.96 9.86 7.54
N ASP A 36 -19.12 9.35 7.12
CA ASP A 36 -19.93 8.38 7.87
C ASP A 36 -19.34 6.96 7.79
N THR A 37 -18.59 6.64 6.74
CA THR A 37 -17.87 5.38 6.60
C THR A 37 -16.58 5.41 7.42
N VAL A 38 -16.51 4.49 8.38
CA VAL A 38 -15.37 4.34 9.28
C VAL A 38 -14.78 2.95 9.12
N TYR A 39 -13.51 2.88 8.73
CA TYR A 39 -12.77 1.63 8.69
C TYR A 39 -12.16 1.40 10.07
N LEU A 40 -12.50 0.28 10.69
CA LEU A 40 -12.00 -0.12 12.01
C LEU A 40 -10.68 -0.88 11.89
N VAL A 41 -9.89 -0.91 12.97
CA VAL A 41 -8.67 -1.71 13.04
C VAL A 41 -8.96 -3.17 12.66
N ASP A 42 -8.05 -3.76 11.88
CA ASP A 42 -8.16 -5.13 11.36
C ASP A 42 -9.30 -5.33 10.36
N GLN A 43 -9.92 -4.26 9.87
CA GLN A 43 -10.91 -4.33 8.80
C GLN A 43 -10.22 -4.48 7.45
N ASP A 44 -10.80 -5.34 6.62
CA ASP A 44 -10.41 -5.51 5.23
C ASP A 44 -10.71 -4.23 4.44
N VAL A 45 -9.69 -3.74 3.76
CA VAL A 45 -9.74 -2.58 2.87
C VAL A 45 -9.23 -2.90 1.48
N SER A 46 -9.25 -4.18 1.11
CA SER A 46 -8.95 -4.62 -0.25
C SER A 46 -9.98 -4.07 -1.24
N ASP A 47 -11.18 -3.73 -0.76
CA ASP A 47 -12.22 -3.01 -1.52
C ASP A 47 -11.87 -1.53 -1.78
N LEU A 48 -10.96 -0.92 -1.01
CA LEU A 48 -10.45 0.41 -1.32
C LEU A 48 -9.48 0.31 -2.49
N GLU A 49 -9.63 1.20 -3.48
CA GLU A 49 -8.69 1.31 -4.59
C GLU A 49 -7.24 1.40 -4.09
N GLU A 50 -6.35 0.55 -4.63
CA GLU A 50 -4.96 0.44 -4.19
C GLU A 50 -4.24 1.79 -4.23
N ASP A 51 -4.40 2.54 -5.32
CA ASP A 51 -3.86 3.91 -5.48
C ASP A 51 -4.31 4.86 -4.36
N ARG A 52 -5.57 4.73 -3.93
CA ARG A 52 -6.14 5.56 -2.86
C ARG A 52 -5.53 5.21 -1.51
N LEU A 53 -5.41 3.92 -1.23
CA LEU A 53 -4.80 3.43 -0.01
C LEU A 53 -3.32 3.84 0.07
N GLU A 54 -2.61 3.80 -1.06
CA GLU A 54 -1.23 4.26 -1.18
C GLU A 54 -1.11 5.77 -0.95
N GLU A 55 -2.02 6.58 -1.49
CA GLU A 55 -2.04 8.03 -1.23
C GLU A 55 -2.22 8.34 0.27
N LEU A 56 -3.16 7.66 0.94
CA LEU A 56 -3.42 7.84 2.36
C LEU A 56 -2.21 7.40 3.20
N LYS A 57 -1.53 6.32 2.81
CA LYS A 57 -0.28 5.87 3.42
C LYS A 57 0.84 6.87 3.23
N ALA A 58 1.02 7.40 2.01
CA ALA A 58 2.04 8.39 1.69
C ALA A 58 1.86 9.70 2.49
N LYS A 59 0.61 10.05 2.83
CA LYS A 59 0.28 11.19 3.69
C LYS A 59 0.37 10.87 5.19
N GLY A 60 0.65 9.63 5.57
CA GLY A 60 0.68 9.19 6.97
C GLY A 60 -0.70 9.22 7.66
N LEU A 61 -1.78 9.18 6.88
CA LEU A 61 -3.16 9.24 7.39
C LEU A 61 -3.71 7.86 7.74
N VAL A 62 -3.24 6.83 7.04
CA VAL A 62 -3.61 5.44 7.29
C VAL A 62 -2.35 4.57 7.34
N GLU A 63 -2.39 3.55 8.17
CA GLU A 63 -1.37 2.52 8.22
C GLU A 63 -2.05 1.18 7.93
N THR A 64 -1.51 0.40 7.00
CA THR A 64 -2.11 -0.86 6.55
C THR A 64 -1.05 -1.95 6.41
N PHE A 65 -1.46 -3.19 6.61
CA PHE A 65 -0.62 -4.37 6.49
C PHE A 65 -1.31 -5.42 5.62
N VAL A 66 -0.52 -6.26 4.97
CA VAL A 66 -1.03 -7.38 4.16
C VAL A 66 -1.01 -8.64 5.01
N LYS A 67 -2.18 -9.23 5.23
CA LYS A 67 -2.27 -10.58 5.81
C LYS A 67 -2.30 -11.59 4.67
N PRO A 68 -1.44 -12.62 4.69
CA PRO A 68 -1.58 -13.72 3.74
C PRO A 68 -2.93 -14.40 3.98
N GLU A 69 -3.69 -14.71 2.92
CA GLU A 69 -4.87 -15.55 3.09
C GLU A 69 -4.44 -16.90 3.69
N PRO A 70 -5.19 -17.43 4.68
CA PRO A 70 -4.90 -18.76 5.19
C PRO A 70 -5.07 -19.75 4.03
N ALA A 71 -3.95 -20.39 3.63
CA ALA A 71 -3.98 -21.51 2.71
C ALA A 71 -4.93 -22.56 3.28
N LYS A 72 -5.99 -22.85 2.52
CA LYS A 72 -7.11 -23.69 2.94
C LYS A 72 -6.75 -25.17 2.92
#